data_AF-A0A917A1Y8-F1
#
_entry.id   AF-A0A917A1Y8-F1
#
_cell.length_a   1.000
_cell.length_b   1.000
_cell.length_c   1.000
_cell.angle_alpha   90.00
_cell.angle_beta   90.00
_cell.angle_gamma   90.00
#
_symmetry.space_group_name_H-M   'P 1'
#
loop_
_entity.id
_entity.type
_entity.pdbx_description
1 polymer ?
#
loop_
_entity_poly.entity_id
_entity_poly.type
_entity_poly.pdbx_seq_one_letter_code
_entity_poly.pdbx_strand_id
1 'polypeptide(L)'
;MFNACDKDDDTIPKPPSTSINKILPLGASRVEGARPDFESYRYELWKDLKENDWTFDFIGTQSDNASYPAFSSENFDIDHEGRGGFTSGEILSGLNGWLNQTGSPDIVLFSSPGGNDILNGQNYNQTISNVNAIIDALQANNPSVTIIIEQPAQGRSDFMTTEFINAFNQMRQDVLTIATDQTTTTSQVIAVDMFTGFNDTHLADEVHYNEAGAEFIATRYYNVLINVLEK
;
A
#
# COMPACT_ATOMS: atom_id res chain seq x y z
N MET A 1 -8.91 -19.88 -35.83
CA MET A 1 -9.45 -19.85 -34.47
C MET A 1 -8.29 -20.16 -33.55
N PHE A 2 -7.71 -19.14 -32.93
CA PHE A 2 -6.68 -19.33 -31.92
C PHE A 2 -7.40 -19.57 -30.60
N ASN A 3 -7.18 -20.74 -30.00
CA ASN A 3 -7.66 -21.06 -28.67
C ASN A 3 -7.07 -20.05 -27.68
N ALA A 4 -7.95 -19.40 -26.93
CA ALA A 4 -7.59 -18.68 -25.73
C ALA A 4 -6.91 -19.66 -24.76
N CYS A 5 -5.72 -19.31 -24.28
CA CYS A 5 -5.21 -19.90 -23.06
C CYS A 5 -5.88 -19.13 -21.92
N ASP A 6 -6.75 -19.82 -21.19
CA ASP A 6 -7.12 -19.45 -19.83
C ASP A 6 -5.84 -19.27 -19.03
N LYS A 7 -5.61 -18.05 -18.54
CA LYS A 7 -4.62 -17.78 -17.49
C LYS A 7 -5.34 -17.89 -16.16
N ASP A 8 -5.82 -19.09 -15.86
CA ASP A 8 -6.04 -19.47 -14.47
C ASP A 8 -4.64 -19.77 -13.92
N ASP A 9 -3.99 -18.72 -13.41
CA ASP A 9 -2.83 -18.90 -12.54
C ASP A 9 -3.39 -19.44 -11.23
N ASP A 10 -3.50 -20.78 -11.14
CA ASP A 10 -3.83 -21.52 -9.92
C ASP A 10 -2.70 -21.27 -8.90
N THR A 11 -2.64 -20.07 -8.34
CA THR A 11 -1.79 -19.77 -7.20
C THR A 11 -2.40 -20.48 -6.00
N ILE A 12 -1.73 -21.54 -5.57
CA ILE A 12 -2.06 -22.21 -4.32
C ILE A 12 -2.07 -21.14 -3.22
N PRO A 13 -3.18 -20.95 -2.49
CA PRO A 13 -3.24 -19.95 -1.42
C PRO A 13 -2.10 -20.18 -0.44
N LYS A 14 -1.40 -19.10 -0.09
CA LYS A 14 -0.35 -19.13 0.93
C LYS A 14 -0.94 -19.58 2.27
N PRO A 15 -0.18 -20.29 3.10
CA PRO A 15 -0.67 -20.69 4.40
C PRO A 15 -1.04 -19.44 5.22
N PRO A 16 -2.18 -19.45 5.94
CA PRO A 16 -2.55 -18.32 6.79
C PRO A 16 -1.47 -18.06 7.85
N SER A 17 -1.13 -16.77 8.01
CA SER A 17 -0.19 -16.33 9.03
C SER A 17 -0.68 -16.61 10.44
N THR A 18 0.25 -16.96 11.33
CA THR A 18 0.03 -17.04 12.78
C THR A 18 0.79 -15.97 13.56
N SER A 19 1.39 -15.00 12.87
CA SER A 19 2.12 -13.92 13.54
C SER A 19 1.17 -13.00 14.31
N ILE A 20 1.68 -12.45 15.41
CA ILE A 20 1.16 -11.19 15.93
C ILE A 20 1.63 -10.09 14.97
N ASN A 21 0.78 -9.12 14.65
CA ASN A 21 1.03 -8.11 13.60
C ASN A 21 1.09 -8.69 12.17
N LYS A 22 -0.04 -9.16 11.65
CA LYS A 22 -0.21 -9.38 10.20
C LYS A 22 -0.40 -8.04 9.50
N ILE A 23 0.57 -7.63 8.71
CA ILE A 23 0.58 -6.36 8.00
C ILE A 23 0.26 -6.61 6.53
N LEU A 24 -0.76 -5.96 5.99
CA LEU A 24 -1.12 -6.02 4.57
C LEU A 24 -0.67 -4.74 3.85
N PRO A 25 0.43 -4.76 3.09
CA PRO A 25 0.74 -3.70 2.14
C PRO A 25 -0.27 -3.72 0.99
N LEU A 26 -1.18 -2.74 0.94
CA LEU A 26 -2.27 -2.67 -0.03
C LEU A 26 -2.10 -1.46 -0.94
N GLY A 27 -2.16 -1.65 -2.25
CA GLY A 27 -2.12 -0.53 -3.19
C GLY A 27 -1.83 -0.95 -4.62
N ALA A 28 -1.21 -0.04 -5.38
CA ALA A 28 -0.86 -0.26 -6.77
C ALA A 28 0.65 -0.47 -6.96
N SER A 29 1.24 0.10 -8.01
CA SER A 29 2.65 -0.10 -8.40
C SER A 29 3.68 0.35 -7.36
N ARG A 30 3.39 1.37 -6.55
CA ARG A 30 4.27 1.80 -5.43
C ARG A 30 4.36 0.76 -4.31
N VAL A 31 3.36 -0.10 -4.19
CA VAL A 31 3.38 -1.27 -3.30
C VAL A 31 3.98 -2.46 -4.04
N GLU A 32 3.57 -2.73 -5.27
CA GLU A 32 4.08 -3.86 -6.06
C GLU A 32 5.61 -3.80 -6.23
N GLY A 33 6.16 -2.65 -6.62
CA GLY A 33 7.57 -2.51 -6.99
C GLY A 33 7.88 -3.20 -8.33
N ALA A 34 9.01 -2.84 -8.93
CA ALA A 34 9.51 -3.49 -10.15
C ALA A 34 11.03 -3.40 -10.20
N ARG A 35 11.69 -3.85 -9.12
CA ARG A 35 13.15 -3.79 -9.02
C ARG A 35 13.81 -4.53 -10.20
N PRO A 36 14.84 -3.94 -10.86
CA PRO A 36 15.59 -2.74 -10.50
C PRO A 36 15.09 -1.42 -11.10
N ASP A 37 13.97 -1.39 -11.81
CA ASP A 37 13.50 -0.18 -12.50
C ASP A 37 12.96 0.86 -11.52
N PHE A 38 12.23 0.42 -10.50
CA PHE A 38 11.80 1.22 -9.37
C PHE A 38 11.54 0.36 -8.13
N GLU A 39 11.54 0.98 -6.97
CA GLU A 39 11.51 0.31 -5.68
C GLU A 39 10.15 0.46 -4.97
N SER A 40 9.80 -0.55 -4.18
CA SER A 40 8.74 -0.43 -3.17
C SER A 40 9.35 -0.05 -1.82
N TYR A 41 8.60 0.66 -0.97
CA TYR A 41 9.01 0.95 0.41
C TYR A 41 9.16 -0.31 1.28
N ARG A 42 8.54 -1.43 0.88
CA ARG A 42 8.40 -2.64 1.72
C ARG A 42 9.73 -3.22 2.16
N TYR A 43 10.75 -3.21 1.31
CA TYR A 43 12.06 -3.78 1.65
C TYR A 43 12.77 -2.97 2.74
N GLU A 44 12.78 -1.64 2.62
CA GLU A 44 13.36 -0.75 3.62
C GLU A 44 12.57 -0.81 4.93
N LEU A 45 11.24 -0.81 4.86
CA LEU A 45 10.39 -0.97 6.05
C LEU A 45 10.61 -2.32 6.76
N TRP A 46 10.76 -3.40 6.00
CA TRP A 46 11.07 -4.72 6.56
C TRP A 46 12.40 -4.70 7.32
N LYS A 47 13.44 -4.07 6.77
CA LYS A 47 14.71 -3.92 7.47
C LYS A 47 14.55 -3.14 8.78
N ASP A 48 13.82 -2.02 8.78
CA ASP A 48 13.55 -1.25 10.00
C ASP A 48 12.85 -2.10 11.07
N LEU A 49 11.84 -2.87 10.68
CA LEU A 49 11.11 -3.75 11.59
C LEU A 49 11.99 -4.86 12.16
N LYS A 50 12.83 -5.48 11.31
CA LYS A 50 13.76 -6.55 11.69
C LYS A 50 14.91 -6.05 12.57
N GLU A 51 15.48 -4.88 12.26
CA GLU A 51 16.53 -4.26 13.06
C GLU A 51 16.07 -3.93 14.49
N ASN A 52 14.77 -3.69 14.67
CA ASN A 52 14.17 -3.32 15.95
C ASN A 52 13.38 -4.46 16.62
N ASP A 53 13.68 -5.72 16.25
CA ASP A 53 13.14 -6.94 16.86
C ASP A 53 11.60 -6.93 16.96
N TRP A 54 10.91 -6.54 15.89
CA TRP A 54 9.46 -6.70 15.78
C TRP A 54 9.10 -8.10 15.28
N THR A 55 8.07 -8.70 15.88
CA THR A 55 7.42 -9.91 15.37
C THR A 55 6.30 -9.46 14.45
N PHE A 56 6.37 -9.82 13.18
CA PHE A 56 5.35 -9.46 12.18
C PHE A 56 5.40 -10.43 11.01
N ASP A 57 4.40 -10.35 10.15
CA ASP A 57 4.34 -11.03 8.86
C ASP A 57 3.70 -10.09 7.84
N PHE A 58 4.36 -9.84 6.71
CA PHE A 58 3.67 -9.26 5.59
C PHE A 58 2.77 -10.32 4.98
N ILE A 59 1.50 -9.96 4.76
CA ILE A 59 0.54 -10.85 4.13
C ILE A 59 0.07 -10.26 2.82
N GLY A 60 -0.32 -11.13 1.90
CA GLY A 60 -0.76 -10.71 0.58
C GLY A 60 -0.79 -11.87 -0.40
N THR A 61 -1.69 -11.82 -1.38
CA THR A 61 -1.75 -12.86 -2.43
C THR A 61 -0.62 -12.71 -3.45
N GLN A 62 -0.01 -11.53 -3.56
CA GLN A 62 1.13 -11.29 -4.44
C GLN A 62 2.44 -11.54 -3.70
N SER A 63 3.47 -11.86 -4.48
CA SER A 63 4.85 -11.97 -4.01
C SER A 63 5.75 -11.20 -4.95
N ASP A 64 6.67 -10.45 -4.38
CA ASP A 64 7.71 -9.77 -5.14
C ASP A 64 8.71 -10.79 -5.70
N ASN A 65 8.84 -10.84 -7.02
CA ASN A 65 9.69 -11.81 -7.70
C ASN A 65 11.13 -11.32 -7.91
N ALA A 66 11.47 -10.11 -7.48
CA ALA A 66 12.83 -9.57 -7.59
C ALA A 66 13.77 -10.15 -6.53
N SER A 67 15.07 -10.03 -6.78
CA SER A 67 16.11 -10.43 -5.82
C SER A 67 16.46 -9.27 -4.91
N TYR A 68 16.40 -9.49 -3.61
CA TYR A 68 16.80 -8.53 -2.57
C TYR A 68 18.00 -9.06 -1.78
N PRO A 69 18.91 -8.19 -1.32
CA PRO A 69 19.95 -8.60 -0.37
C PRO A 69 19.32 -9.18 0.91
N ALA A 70 19.96 -10.18 1.50
CA ALA A 70 19.60 -10.61 2.85
C ALA A 70 19.99 -9.52 3.86
N PHE A 71 19.19 -9.38 4.91
CA PHE A 71 19.46 -8.49 6.03
C PHE A 71 19.40 -9.29 7.33
N SER A 72 20.39 -9.11 8.21
CA SER A 72 20.50 -9.88 9.47
C SER A 72 20.41 -11.41 9.29
N SER A 73 20.93 -11.94 8.17
CA SER A 73 20.86 -13.36 7.77
C SER A 73 19.46 -13.89 7.46
N GLU A 74 18.49 -13.00 7.26
CA GLU A 74 17.12 -13.33 6.87
C GLU A 74 16.84 -12.83 5.44
N ASN A 75 15.94 -13.52 4.76
CA ASN A 75 15.45 -13.10 3.45
C ASN A 75 14.28 -12.13 3.64
N PHE A 76 14.15 -11.18 2.72
CA PHE A 76 13.01 -10.28 2.67
C PHE A 76 11.70 -11.06 2.63
N ASP A 77 10.75 -10.65 3.46
CA ASP A 77 9.36 -11.07 3.34
C ASP A 77 8.72 -10.36 2.14
N ILE A 78 8.53 -11.13 1.06
CA ILE A 78 8.16 -10.61 -0.25
C ILE A 78 6.65 -10.42 -0.43
N ASP A 79 5.84 -10.71 0.58
CA ASP A 79 4.39 -10.76 0.45
C ASP A 79 3.75 -9.36 0.42
N HIS A 80 2.76 -9.17 -0.46
CA HIS A 80 2.02 -7.92 -0.59
C HIS A 80 0.68 -8.07 -1.32
N GLU A 81 -0.12 -7.01 -1.30
CA GLU A 81 -1.33 -6.84 -2.11
C GLU A 81 -1.25 -5.56 -2.96
N GLY A 82 -0.03 -5.22 -3.39
CA GLY A 82 0.25 -4.27 -4.46
C GLY A 82 -0.01 -4.84 -5.85
N ARG A 83 -0.70 -4.10 -6.73
CA ARG A 83 -0.99 -4.50 -8.12
C ARG A 83 -0.80 -3.35 -9.11
N GLY A 84 0.17 -3.45 -10.01
CA GLY A 84 0.56 -2.38 -10.92
C GLY A 84 -0.61 -1.84 -11.74
N GLY A 85 -0.75 -0.50 -11.76
CA GLY A 85 -1.78 0.19 -12.53
C GLY A 85 -3.21 0.14 -11.97
N PHE A 86 -3.47 -0.63 -10.91
CA PHE A 86 -4.82 -0.76 -10.37
C PHE A 86 -5.36 0.57 -9.83
N THR A 87 -6.63 0.83 -10.10
CA THR A 87 -7.41 1.94 -9.58
C THR A 87 -8.12 1.55 -8.28
N SER A 88 -8.67 2.53 -7.56
CA SER A 88 -9.44 2.31 -6.33
C SER A 88 -10.62 1.36 -6.56
N GLY A 89 -11.26 1.41 -7.73
CA GLY A 89 -12.39 0.53 -8.07
C GLY A 89 -11.95 -0.92 -8.29
N GLU A 90 -10.78 -1.15 -8.90
CA GLU A 90 -10.22 -2.48 -9.12
C GLU A 90 -9.73 -3.10 -7.81
N ILE A 91 -9.09 -2.31 -6.94
CA ILE A 91 -8.74 -2.73 -5.57
C ILE A 91 -10.00 -3.14 -4.81
N LEU A 92 -11.03 -2.28 -4.79
CA LEU A 92 -12.30 -2.58 -4.11
C LEU A 92 -12.94 -3.88 -4.62
N SER A 93 -12.94 -4.08 -5.94
CA SER A 93 -13.53 -5.27 -6.56
C SER A 93 -12.82 -6.57 -6.18
N GLY A 94 -11.51 -6.54 -5.96
CA GLY A 94 -10.71 -7.73 -5.65
C GLY A 94 -10.57 -8.02 -4.15
N LEU A 95 -10.66 -6.98 -3.30
CA LEU A 95 -10.26 -7.01 -1.90
C LEU A 95 -10.84 -8.17 -1.09
N ASN A 96 -12.16 -8.39 -1.15
CA ASN A 96 -12.79 -9.48 -0.39
C ASN A 96 -12.28 -10.86 -0.81
N GLY A 97 -11.97 -11.04 -2.10
CA GLY A 97 -11.39 -12.28 -2.61
C GLY A 97 -9.96 -12.49 -2.11
N TRP A 98 -9.18 -11.42 -1.98
CA TRP A 98 -7.80 -11.47 -1.46
C TRP A 98 -7.79 -11.75 0.05
N LEU A 99 -8.61 -11.05 0.83
CA LEU A 99 -8.74 -11.26 2.28
C LEU A 99 -9.20 -12.68 2.63
N ASN A 100 -10.04 -13.29 1.79
CA ASN A 100 -10.44 -14.69 1.97
C ASN A 100 -9.28 -15.67 1.78
N GLN A 101 -8.27 -15.31 0.98
CA GLN A 101 -7.11 -16.15 0.69
C GLN A 101 -5.98 -15.93 1.69
N THR A 102 -5.69 -14.67 2.02
CA THR A 102 -4.58 -14.29 2.92
C THR A 102 -4.95 -14.39 4.40
N GLY A 103 -6.24 -14.30 4.71
CA GLY A 103 -6.74 -14.11 6.07
C GLY A 103 -6.82 -12.64 6.45
N SER A 104 -7.36 -12.38 7.63
CA SER A 104 -7.60 -11.02 8.12
C SER A 104 -6.31 -10.32 8.56
N PRO A 105 -5.96 -9.14 8.03
CA PRO A 105 -4.86 -8.32 8.53
C PRO A 105 -5.19 -7.73 9.90
N ASP A 106 -4.16 -7.53 10.72
CA ASP A 106 -4.27 -6.71 11.93
C ASP A 106 -3.97 -5.24 11.59
N ILE A 107 -3.08 -5.01 10.62
CA ILE A 107 -2.66 -3.69 10.16
C ILE A 107 -2.69 -3.66 8.62
N VAL A 108 -3.17 -2.55 8.04
CA VAL A 108 -3.14 -2.30 6.59
C VAL A 108 -2.32 -1.06 6.31
N LEU A 109 -1.37 -1.16 5.38
CA LEU A 109 -0.66 -0.01 4.82
C LEU A 109 -1.30 0.32 3.49
N PHE A 110 -2.28 1.24 3.50
CA PHE A 110 -3.04 1.60 2.32
C PHE A 110 -2.34 2.72 1.55
N SER A 111 -1.55 2.32 0.57
CA SER A 111 -0.67 3.21 -0.18
C SER A 111 -1.36 3.87 -1.37
N SER A 112 -1.16 5.18 -1.47
CA SER A 112 -1.59 6.09 -2.55
C SER A 112 -3.03 5.83 -3.04
N PRO A 113 -4.04 5.96 -2.14
CA PRO A 113 -5.44 5.68 -2.46
C PRO A 113 -5.92 6.54 -3.63
N GLY A 114 -6.24 5.91 -4.76
CA GLY A 114 -6.77 6.61 -5.93
C GLY A 114 -5.73 7.34 -6.81
N GLY A 115 -4.43 7.09 -6.62
CA GLY A 115 -3.40 7.74 -7.43
C GLY A 115 -3.56 7.48 -8.93
N ASN A 116 -3.77 6.23 -9.33
CA ASN A 116 -4.02 5.87 -10.73
C ASN A 116 -5.35 6.43 -11.25
N ASP A 117 -6.38 6.49 -10.42
CA ASP A 117 -7.66 7.10 -10.79
C ASP A 117 -7.47 8.55 -11.23
N ILE A 118 -6.74 9.34 -10.44
CA ILE A 118 -6.44 10.75 -10.74
C ILE A 118 -5.63 10.87 -12.03
N LEU A 119 -4.55 10.09 -12.16
CA LEU A 119 -3.67 10.15 -13.33
C LEU A 119 -4.34 9.67 -14.62
N ASN A 120 -5.32 8.77 -14.51
CA ASN A 120 -6.13 8.29 -15.62
C ASN A 120 -7.36 9.19 -15.92
N GLY A 121 -7.52 10.30 -15.19
CA GLY A 121 -8.64 11.23 -15.38
C GLY A 121 -10.01 10.65 -15.00
N GLN A 122 -10.05 9.71 -14.05
CA GLN A 122 -11.30 9.14 -13.56
C GLN A 122 -12.11 10.14 -12.72
N ASN A 123 -13.37 9.79 -12.46
CA ASN A 123 -14.23 10.62 -11.63
C ASN A 123 -13.76 10.63 -10.18
N TYR A 124 -13.28 11.79 -9.73
CA TYR A 124 -12.73 11.98 -8.39
C TYR A 124 -13.70 11.59 -7.25
N ASN A 125 -14.98 11.92 -7.37
CA ASN A 125 -15.97 11.57 -6.33
C ASN A 125 -16.18 10.05 -6.25
N GLN A 126 -16.13 9.34 -7.39
CA GLN A 126 -16.17 7.88 -7.39
C GLN A 126 -14.91 7.29 -6.74
N THR A 127 -13.73 7.88 -6.98
CA THR A 127 -12.49 7.48 -6.31
C THR A 127 -12.61 7.60 -4.79
N ILE A 128 -13.11 8.73 -4.28
CA ILE A 128 -13.32 8.91 -2.83
C ILE A 128 -14.34 7.90 -2.28
N SER A 129 -15.43 7.63 -3.02
CA SER A 129 -16.41 6.60 -2.64
C SER A 129 -15.78 5.21 -2.54
N ASN A 130 -14.94 4.84 -3.52
CA ASN A 130 -14.25 3.55 -3.52
C ASN A 130 -13.25 3.44 -2.35
N VAL A 131 -12.51 4.51 -2.05
CA VAL A 131 -11.56 4.54 -0.91
C VAL A 131 -12.29 4.31 0.42
N ASN A 132 -13.46 4.95 0.62
CA ASN A 132 -14.29 4.68 1.80
C ASN A 132 -14.77 3.24 1.84
N ALA A 133 -15.28 2.71 0.72
CA ALA A 133 -15.77 1.34 0.65
C ALA A 133 -14.67 0.29 0.87
N ILE A 134 -13.42 0.59 0.50
CA ILE A 134 -12.25 -0.25 0.82
C ILE A 134 -12.03 -0.30 2.34
N ILE A 135 -12.08 0.84 3.01
CA ILE A 135 -11.96 0.92 4.48
C ILE A 135 -13.11 0.14 5.14
N ASP A 136 -14.34 0.34 4.69
CA ASP A 136 -15.52 -0.38 5.20
C ASP A 136 -15.34 -1.90 5.07
N ALA A 137 -14.83 -2.39 3.93
CA ALA A 137 -14.57 -3.81 3.70
C ALA A 137 -13.47 -4.37 4.62
N LEU A 138 -12.39 -3.62 4.84
CA LEU A 138 -11.32 -3.99 5.78
C LEU A 138 -11.86 -4.09 7.22
N GLN A 139 -12.64 -3.11 7.66
CA GLN A 139 -13.24 -3.09 9.00
C GLN A 139 -14.31 -4.17 9.17
N ALA A 140 -15.06 -4.51 8.12
CA ALA A 140 -16.00 -5.63 8.15
C ALA A 140 -15.28 -6.98 8.26
N ASN A 141 -14.11 -7.12 7.62
CA ASN A 141 -13.29 -8.32 7.69
C ASN A 141 -12.62 -8.50 9.06
N ASN A 142 -12.09 -7.42 9.63
CA ASN A 142 -11.56 -7.38 11.00
C ASN A 142 -12.02 -6.08 11.71
N PRO A 143 -13.01 -6.16 12.63
CA PRO A 143 -13.52 -5.00 13.36
C PRO A 143 -12.51 -4.29 14.27
N SER A 144 -11.30 -4.85 14.41
CA SER A 144 -10.18 -4.31 15.16
C SER A 144 -8.97 -3.93 14.31
N VAL A 145 -9.08 -3.95 12.98
CA VAL A 145 -7.98 -3.60 12.07
C VAL A 145 -7.51 -2.16 12.28
N THR A 146 -6.21 -1.92 12.23
CA THR A 146 -5.63 -0.57 12.12
C THR A 146 -5.28 -0.30 10.66
N ILE A 147 -5.77 0.80 10.10
CA ILE A 147 -5.55 1.17 8.69
C ILE A 147 -4.70 2.43 8.66
N ILE A 148 -3.50 2.34 8.11
CA ILE A 148 -2.59 3.46 7.90
C ILE A 148 -2.72 3.90 6.45
N ILE A 149 -3.37 5.03 6.21
CA ILE A 149 -3.70 5.55 4.86
C ILE A 149 -2.80 6.72 4.48
N GLU A 150 -2.20 6.67 3.29
CA GLU A 150 -1.31 7.73 2.83
C GLU A 150 -2.06 8.99 2.40
N GLN A 151 -1.62 10.15 2.89
CA GLN A 151 -1.72 11.39 2.13
C GLN A 151 -0.63 11.35 1.04
N PRO A 152 -0.99 11.21 -0.24
CA PRO A 152 -0.08 10.69 -1.26
C PRO A 152 1.12 11.61 -1.56
N ALA A 153 2.30 10.99 -1.68
CA ALA A 153 3.48 11.60 -2.28
C ALA A 153 3.19 12.01 -3.74
N GLN A 154 3.77 13.12 -4.19
CA GLN A 154 3.59 13.62 -5.56
C GLN A 154 4.35 12.80 -6.61
N GLY A 155 3.94 12.90 -7.87
CA GLY A 155 4.76 12.52 -9.02
C GLY A 155 5.80 13.61 -9.36
N ARG A 156 6.59 13.36 -10.39
CA ARG A 156 7.69 14.22 -10.83
C ARG A 156 7.17 15.55 -11.36
N SER A 157 7.86 16.65 -11.05
CA SER A 157 7.36 18.00 -11.31
C SER A 157 7.16 18.35 -12.79
N ASP A 158 7.86 17.69 -13.71
CA ASP A 158 7.74 17.84 -15.16
C ASP A 158 6.58 17.03 -15.78
N PHE A 159 6.04 16.05 -15.04
CA PHE A 159 4.89 15.23 -15.40
C PHE A 159 3.58 15.77 -14.79
N MET A 160 3.66 16.27 -13.56
CA MET A 160 2.49 16.71 -12.79
C MET A 160 1.92 18.03 -13.32
N THR A 161 0.82 17.96 -14.08
CA THR A 161 0.08 19.14 -14.52
C THR A 161 -0.58 19.88 -13.34
N THR A 162 -0.96 21.14 -13.54
CA THR A 162 -1.72 21.92 -12.53
C THR A 162 -2.99 21.19 -12.08
N GLU A 163 -3.67 20.48 -12.97
CA GLU A 163 -4.86 19.70 -12.65
C GLU A 163 -4.54 18.53 -11.72
N PHE A 164 -3.49 17.75 -12.04
CA PHE A 164 -3.04 16.65 -11.17
C PHE A 164 -2.55 17.16 -9.83
N ILE A 165 -1.79 18.25 -9.78
CA ILE A 165 -1.33 18.85 -8.52
C ILE A 165 -2.53 19.23 -7.64
N ASN A 166 -3.55 19.86 -8.22
CA ASN A 166 -4.75 20.24 -7.49
C ASN A 166 -5.52 19.02 -6.98
N ALA A 167 -5.68 17.98 -7.81
CA ALA A 167 -6.36 16.75 -7.42
C ALA A 167 -5.61 15.99 -6.30
N PHE A 168 -4.28 15.88 -6.37
CA PHE A 168 -3.48 15.28 -5.30
C PHE A 168 -3.54 16.12 -4.01
N ASN A 169 -3.53 17.45 -4.11
CA ASN A 169 -3.72 18.33 -2.94
C ASN A 169 -5.09 18.13 -2.29
N GLN A 170 -6.14 18.00 -3.10
CA GLN A 170 -7.48 17.69 -2.59
C GLN A 170 -7.51 16.31 -1.91
N MET A 171 -6.92 15.29 -2.54
CA MET A 171 -6.84 13.93 -1.97
C MET A 171 -6.14 13.92 -0.61
N ARG A 172 -5.07 14.70 -0.45
CA ARG A 172 -4.38 14.83 0.84
C ARG A 172 -5.30 15.40 1.94
N GLN A 173 -6.20 16.32 1.60
CA GLN A 173 -7.17 16.86 2.58
C GLN A 173 -8.30 15.87 2.82
N ASP A 174 -8.81 15.23 1.77
CA ASP A 174 -9.89 14.26 1.90
C ASP A 174 -9.46 13.03 2.71
N VAL A 175 -8.21 12.58 2.59
CA VAL A 175 -7.65 11.50 3.43
C VAL A 175 -7.68 11.86 4.92
N LEU A 176 -7.46 13.12 5.30
CA LEU A 176 -7.59 13.54 6.70
C LEU A 176 -9.04 13.45 7.20
N THR A 177 -9.98 13.87 6.35
CA THR A 177 -11.41 13.76 6.63
C THR A 177 -11.83 12.29 6.73
N ILE A 178 -11.44 11.46 5.76
CA ILE A 178 -11.72 10.02 5.74
C ILE A 178 -11.17 9.35 7.00
N ALA A 179 -9.92 9.63 7.38
CA ALA A 179 -9.33 9.05 8.57
C ALA A 179 -10.09 9.43 9.86
N THR A 180 -10.57 10.67 9.92
CA THR A 180 -11.39 11.15 11.05
C THR A 180 -12.75 10.49 11.09
N ASP A 181 -13.44 10.43 9.94
CA ASP A 181 -14.82 9.96 9.84
C ASP A 181 -14.95 8.43 9.95
N GLN A 182 -13.94 7.69 9.48
CA GLN A 182 -13.94 6.22 9.44
C GLN A 182 -13.26 5.57 10.66
N THR A 183 -12.63 6.36 11.52
CA THR A 183 -12.09 5.85 12.79
C THR A 183 -13.22 5.49 13.75
N THR A 184 -13.12 4.30 14.36
CA THR A 184 -14.02 3.83 15.41
C THR A 184 -13.24 3.59 16.71
N THR A 185 -13.96 3.22 17.78
CA THR A 185 -13.32 2.89 19.06
C THR A 185 -12.41 1.65 18.99
N THR A 186 -12.70 0.72 18.08
CA THR A 186 -11.98 -0.56 17.98
C THR A 186 -11.09 -0.69 16.74
N SER A 187 -11.37 0.08 15.68
CA SER A 187 -10.58 0.11 14.45
C SER A 187 -10.20 1.56 14.13
N GLN A 188 -8.89 1.83 14.12
CA GLN A 188 -8.35 3.16 13.84
C GLN A 188 -7.99 3.31 12.37
N VAL A 189 -8.28 4.49 11.81
CA VAL A 189 -7.80 4.92 10.50
C VAL A 189 -6.86 6.10 10.70
N ILE A 190 -5.58 5.91 10.39
CA ILE A 190 -4.50 6.84 10.69
C ILE A 190 -3.95 7.38 9.37
N ALA A 191 -4.13 8.68 9.13
CA ALA A 191 -3.54 9.36 7.98
C ALA A 191 -2.04 9.60 8.19
N VAL A 192 -1.23 9.36 7.16
CA VAL A 192 0.22 9.61 7.17
C VAL A 192 0.59 10.53 6.03
N ASP A 193 1.19 11.66 6.37
CA ASP A 193 1.81 12.56 5.41
C ASP A 193 2.92 11.82 4.67
N MET A 194 2.83 11.62 3.35
CA MET A 194 3.93 11.10 2.53
C MET A 194 4.54 12.15 1.60
N PHE A 195 4.08 13.41 1.66
CA PHE A 195 4.40 14.44 0.67
C PHE A 195 5.35 15.52 1.18
N THR A 196 5.31 15.89 2.47
CA THR A 196 6.13 16.98 3.00
C THR A 196 7.62 16.66 2.88
N GLY A 197 8.35 17.33 1.99
CA GLY A 197 9.78 17.06 1.75
C GLY A 197 10.07 15.98 0.70
N PHE A 198 9.04 15.28 0.22
CA PHE A 198 9.15 14.40 -0.95
C PHE A 198 9.28 15.25 -2.22
N ASN A 199 10.19 14.89 -3.11
CA ASN A 199 10.50 15.67 -4.32
C ASN A 199 11.10 14.79 -5.43
N ASP A 200 11.37 15.36 -6.59
CA ASP A 200 11.84 14.65 -7.80
C ASP A 200 13.07 13.75 -7.59
N THR A 201 13.97 14.06 -6.63
CA THR A 201 15.14 13.20 -6.35
C THR A 201 14.80 11.87 -5.71
N HIS A 202 13.54 11.67 -5.30
CA HIS A 202 13.02 10.44 -4.71
C HIS A 202 12.33 9.54 -5.74
N LEU A 203 12.26 9.96 -7.00
CA LEU A 203 11.58 9.23 -8.07
C LEU A 203 12.59 8.61 -9.04
N ALA A 204 12.30 7.39 -9.47
CA ALA A 204 13.02 6.70 -10.54
C ALA A 204 12.47 7.12 -11.92
N ASP A 205 11.17 7.39 -11.99
CA ASP A 205 10.48 7.85 -13.20
C ASP A 205 9.47 8.97 -12.88
N GLU A 206 8.38 9.07 -13.64
CA GLU A 206 7.34 10.08 -13.45
C GLU A 206 6.56 9.92 -12.13
N VAL A 207 6.46 8.71 -11.58
CA VAL A 207 5.59 8.43 -10.43
C VAL A 207 6.14 7.41 -9.42
N HIS A 208 7.08 6.54 -9.80
CA HIS A 208 7.60 5.46 -8.98
C HIS A 208 8.88 5.86 -8.25
N TYR A 209 9.10 5.24 -7.08
CA TYR A 209 10.20 5.57 -6.19
C TYR A 209 11.52 5.00 -6.69
N ASN A 210 12.60 5.75 -6.49
CA ASN A 210 13.94 5.16 -6.43
C ASN A 210 14.22 4.66 -5.00
N GLU A 211 15.42 4.13 -4.75
CA GLU A 211 15.82 3.65 -3.41
C GLU A 211 15.66 4.72 -2.32
N ALA A 212 16.05 5.98 -2.58
CA ALA A 212 15.91 7.06 -1.62
C ALA A 212 14.44 7.43 -1.33
N GLY A 213 13.56 7.33 -2.34
CA GLY A 213 12.13 7.50 -2.17
C GLY A 213 11.48 6.36 -1.39
N ALA A 214 11.88 5.12 -1.66
CA ALA A 214 11.40 3.95 -0.92
C ALA A 214 11.77 4.06 0.57
N GLU A 215 13.01 4.41 0.88
CA GLU A 215 13.49 4.69 2.24
C GLU A 215 12.68 5.79 2.93
N PHE A 216 12.45 6.91 2.22
CA PHE A 216 11.69 8.03 2.76
C PHE A 216 10.27 7.62 3.18
N ILE A 217 9.59 6.81 2.36
CA ILE A 217 8.23 6.33 2.63
C ILE A 217 8.24 5.27 3.75
N ALA A 218 9.22 4.36 3.72
CA ALA A 218 9.40 3.34 4.74
C ALA A 218 9.56 3.95 6.14
N THR A 219 10.44 4.93 6.29
CA THR A 219 10.66 5.65 7.56
C THR A 219 9.35 6.23 8.12
N ARG A 220 8.47 6.76 7.26
CA ARG A 220 7.20 7.35 7.72
C ARG A 220 6.20 6.31 8.16
N TYR A 221 6.10 5.21 7.43
CA TYR A 221 5.31 4.07 7.88
C TYR A 221 5.84 3.52 9.22
N TYR A 222 7.15 3.33 9.34
CA TYR A 222 7.78 2.84 10.55
C TYR A 222 7.46 3.71 11.77
N ASN A 223 7.59 5.04 11.63
CA ASN A 223 7.29 5.99 12.70
C ASN A 223 5.84 5.90 13.22
N VAL A 224 4.89 5.49 12.39
CA VAL A 224 3.52 5.22 12.83
C VAL A 224 3.39 3.83 13.44
N LEU A 225 3.93 2.82 12.74
CA LEU A 225 3.85 1.41 13.12
C LEU A 225 4.35 1.14 14.54
N ILE A 226 5.44 1.75 14.98
CA ILE A 226 5.99 1.54 16.33
C ILE A 226 5.03 1.91 17.47
N ASN A 227 3.97 2.66 17.19
CA ASN A 227 2.95 3.04 18.17
C ASN A 227 1.73 2.11 18.18
N VAL A 228 1.62 1.21 17.20
CA VAL A 228 0.45 0.31 17.03
C VAL A 228 0.81 -1.18 16.99
N LEU A 229 2.09 -1.50 16.77
CA LEU A 229 2.57 -2.89 16.79
C LEU A 229 2.60 -3.47 18.21
N GLU A 230 2.28 -4.75 18.29
CA GLU A 230 2.42 -5.56 19.50
C GLU A 230 3.81 -6.21 19.58
N LYS A 231 4.31 -6.44 20.79
CA LYS A 231 5.62 -7.07 21.04
C LYS A 231 5.48 -8.55 21.37
#